data_AF-A0A9W7L5E2-F1
#
_entry.id   AF-A0A9W7L5E2-F1
#
_cell.length_a   1.000
_cell.length_b   1.000
_cell.length_c   1.000
_cell.angle_alpha   90.00
_cell.angle_beta   90.00
_cell.angle_gamma   90.00
#
_symmetry.space_group_name_H-M   'P 1'
#
loop_
_entity.id
_entity.type
_entity.pdbx_description
1 polymer ?
#
loop_
_entity_poly.entity_id
_entity_poly.type
_entity_poly.pdbx_seq_one_letter_code
_entity_poly.pdbx_strand_id
1 'polypeptide(L)'
;MNCIVFAGKRIPVLGEISAAVEVLLGRVEEAGEVDELVSSIIKHVKRVDPSIERFRGMAVDESTRDLFKALADVVLRTSKHIVSWTNMSCCFKIVSSSGVRNKLEADKKDIKELLELIKAAVAIDTVSTMDTPNKKKLNLSPSGRKLVN
;
A
#
# COMPACT_ATOMS: atom_id res chain seq x y z
N MET A 1 -1.82 -14.34 8.41
CA MET A 1 -1.95 -12.96 8.92
C MET A 1 -1.24 -12.03 7.96
N ASN A 2 -2.00 -11.17 7.27
CA ASN A 2 -1.49 -10.13 6.39
C ASN A 2 -1.15 -8.91 7.25
N CYS A 3 0.12 -8.79 7.64
CA CYS A 3 0.59 -7.75 8.55
C CYS A 3 1.99 -7.29 8.17
N ILE A 4 2.30 -6.04 8.52
CA ILE A 4 3.67 -5.51 8.58
C ILE A 4 4.23 -5.66 10.01
N VAL A 5 5.52 -5.49 10.18
CA VAL A 5 6.18 -5.34 11.48
C VAL A 5 6.60 -3.88 11.66
N PHE A 6 6.19 -3.25 12.76
CA PHE A 6 6.58 -1.88 13.11
C PHE A 6 6.97 -1.84 14.58
N ALA A 7 8.17 -1.32 14.89
CA ALA A 7 8.70 -1.31 16.25
C ALA A 7 8.61 -2.69 16.97
N GLY A 8 8.89 -3.77 16.22
CA GLY A 8 8.82 -5.14 16.72
C GLY A 8 7.40 -5.71 16.91
N LYS A 9 6.35 -4.95 16.59
CA LYS A 9 4.94 -5.37 16.71
C LYS A 9 4.35 -5.68 15.34
N ARG A 10 3.52 -6.72 15.26
CA ARG A 10 2.75 -7.04 14.05
C ARG A 10 1.54 -6.11 13.95
N ILE A 11 1.43 -5.37 12.85
CA ILE A 11 0.30 -4.47 12.57
C ILE A 11 -0.49 -5.03 11.38
N PRO A 12 -1.81 -5.29 11.52
CA PRO A 12 -2.63 -5.96 10.51
C PRO A 12 -3.08 -5.06 9.35
N VAL A 13 -2.42 -3.92 9.12
CA VAL A 13 -2.84 -2.91 8.12
C VAL A 13 -2.99 -3.48 6.71
N LEU A 14 -2.18 -4.49 6.33
CA LEU A 14 -2.32 -5.14 5.02
C LEU A 14 -3.64 -5.89 4.89
N GLY A 15 -4.08 -6.57 5.95
CA GLY A 15 -5.37 -7.23 6.01
C GLY A 15 -6.54 -6.25 5.99
N GLU A 16 -6.39 -5.08 6.64
CA GLU A 16 -7.38 -4.01 6.59
C GLU A 16 -7.55 -3.47 5.16
N ILE A 17 -6.45 -3.29 4.43
CA ILE A 17 -6.48 -2.87 3.03
C ILE A 17 -7.16 -3.94 2.16
N SER A 18 -6.76 -5.21 2.26
CA SER A 18 -7.37 -6.29 1.46
C SER A 18 -8.87 -6.43 1.73
N ALA A 19 -9.31 -6.32 3.00
CA ALA A 19 -10.73 -6.32 3.33
C ALA A 19 -11.47 -5.12 2.69
N ALA A 20 -10.87 -3.94 2.68
CA ALA A 20 -11.45 -2.76 2.04
C ALA A 20 -11.53 -2.93 0.50
N VAL A 21 -10.53 -3.55 -0.11
CA VAL A 21 -10.51 -3.90 -1.53
C VAL A 21 -11.63 -4.88 -1.87
N GLU A 22 -11.78 -5.97 -1.10
CA GLU A 22 -12.84 -6.97 -1.29
C GLU A 22 -14.23 -6.35 -1.20
N VAL A 23 -14.47 -5.52 -0.18
CA VAL A 23 -15.74 -4.79 -0.03
C VAL A 23 -16.01 -3.91 -1.25
N LEU A 24 -15.01 -3.16 -1.72
CA LEU A 24 -15.16 -2.29 -2.88
C LEU A 24 -15.48 -3.08 -4.16
N LEU A 25 -14.75 -4.17 -4.41
CA LEU A 25 -14.96 -5.01 -5.59
C LEU A 25 -16.35 -5.66 -5.58
N GLY A 26 -16.79 -6.20 -4.44
CA GLY A 26 -18.12 -6.78 -4.30
C GLY A 26 -19.24 -5.77 -4.57
N ARG A 27 -19.09 -4.52 -4.10
CA ARG A 27 -20.07 -3.46 -4.38
C ARG A 27 -20.16 -3.07 -5.85
N VAL A 28 -19.04 -3.09 -6.55
CA VAL A 28 -19.02 -2.83 -8.00
C VAL A 28 -19.65 -3.96 -8.77
N GLU A 29 -19.42 -5.21 -8.35
CA GLU A 29 -20.05 -6.38 -8.96
C GLU A 29 -21.59 -6.36 -8.77
N GLU A 30 -22.07 -6.01 -7.57
CA GLU A 30 -23.50 -5.81 -7.29
C GLU A 30 -24.16 -4.73 -8.17
N ALA A 31 -23.39 -3.71 -8.60
CA ALA A 31 -23.90 -2.61 -9.42
C ALA A 31 -24.20 -3.00 -10.87
N GLY A 32 -23.62 -4.09 -11.38
CA GLY A 32 -23.81 -4.61 -12.73
C GLY A 32 -23.15 -3.77 -13.83
N GLU A 33 -23.58 -2.52 -14.01
CA GLU A 33 -23.05 -1.59 -15.02
C GLU A 33 -22.20 -0.49 -14.34
N VAL A 34 -20.93 -0.41 -14.72
CA VAL A 34 -19.98 0.59 -14.21
C VAL A 34 -19.51 1.51 -15.31
N ASP A 35 -19.45 2.81 -15.01
CA ASP A 35 -18.88 3.79 -15.94
C ASP A 35 -17.36 3.62 -16.10
N GLU A 36 -16.77 4.31 -17.09
CA GLU A 36 -15.33 4.24 -17.36
C GLU A 36 -14.46 4.72 -16.19
N LEU A 37 -14.93 5.67 -15.39
CA LEU A 37 -14.17 6.20 -14.25
C LEU A 37 -14.09 5.15 -13.15
N VAL A 38 -15.21 4.55 -12.77
CA VAL A 38 -15.28 3.44 -11.81
C VAL A 38 -14.47 2.26 -12.33
N SER A 39 -14.61 1.89 -13.60
CA SER A 39 -13.80 0.85 -14.23
C SER A 39 -12.29 1.13 -14.13
N SER A 40 -11.89 2.40 -14.32
CA SER A 40 -10.49 2.82 -14.16
C SER A 40 -10.02 2.75 -12.71
N ILE A 41 -10.86 3.12 -11.73
CA ILE A 41 -10.54 3.00 -10.30
C ILE A 41 -10.32 1.53 -9.94
N ILE A 42 -11.19 0.64 -10.40
CA ILE A 42 -11.10 -0.81 -10.14
C ILE A 42 -9.79 -1.39 -10.67
N LYS A 43 -9.32 -0.93 -11.84
CA LYS A 43 -8.00 -1.34 -12.37
C LYS A 43 -6.85 -0.96 -11.43
N HIS A 44 -6.94 0.17 -10.72
CA HIS A 44 -5.94 0.58 -9.73
C HIS A 44 -6.10 -0.18 -8.41
N VAL A 45 -7.33 -0.33 -7.93
CA VAL A 45 -7.65 -1.08 -6.71
C VAL A 45 -7.18 -2.54 -6.80
N LYS A 46 -7.38 -3.21 -7.93
CA LYS A 46 -6.87 -4.59 -8.17
C LYS A 46 -5.34 -4.71 -8.13
N ARG A 47 -4.61 -3.60 -8.24
CA ARG A 47 -3.14 -3.58 -8.12
C ARG A 47 -2.67 -3.38 -6.68
N VAL A 48 -3.57 -3.08 -5.75
CA VAL A 48 -3.25 -2.85 -4.34
C VAL A 48 -2.72 -4.12 -3.70
N ASP A 49 -3.49 -5.22 -3.70
CA ASP A 49 -3.09 -6.50 -3.10
C ASP A 49 -1.69 -6.98 -3.52
N PRO A 50 -1.36 -7.08 -4.83
CA PRO A 50 -0.02 -7.51 -5.23
C PRO A 50 1.09 -6.49 -4.89
N SER A 51 0.76 -5.21 -4.73
CA SER A 51 1.73 -4.18 -4.32
C SER A 51 2.03 -4.25 -2.83
N ILE A 52 1.04 -4.58 -2.00
CA ILE A 52 1.17 -4.60 -0.54
C ILE A 52 1.63 -5.96 0.00
N GLU A 53 1.34 -7.08 -0.69
CA GLU A 53 1.78 -8.44 -0.27
C GLU A 53 3.30 -8.55 -0.16
N ARG A 54 4.05 -7.75 -0.91
CA ARG A 54 5.53 -7.70 -0.83
C ARG A 54 6.02 -7.28 0.55
N PHE A 55 5.24 -6.52 1.30
CA PHE A 55 5.57 -6.04 2.64
C PHE A 55 5.13 -6.99 3.76
N ARG A 56 4.54 -8.14 3.40
CA ARG A 56 4.04 -9.09 4.39
C ARG A 56 5.18 -9.59 5.26
N GLY A 57 5.09 -9.30 6.56
CA GLY A 57 6.10 -9.65 7.55
C GLY A 57 7.36 -8.79 7.53
N MET A 58 7.45 -7.78 6.66
CA MET A 58 8.59 -6.86 6.62
C MET A 58 8.54 -5.88 7.78
N ALA A 59 9.72 -5.57 8.33
CA ALA A 59 9.89 -4.41 9.19
C ALA A 59 9.83 -3.16 8.32
N VAL A 60 8.93 -2.23 8.65
CA VAL A 60 8.76 -0.98 7.91
C VAL A 60 8.93 0.21 8.84
N ASP A 61 9.34 1.35 8.27
CA ASP A 61 9.43 2.62 8.99
C ASP A 61 8.03 3.25 9.20
N GLU A 62 8.01 4.36 9.95
CA GLU A 62 6.77 5.07 10.25
C GLU A 62 6.11 5.65 8.99
N SER A 63 6.91 6.21 8.08
CA SER A 63 6.44 6.78 6.81
C SER A 63 5.70 5.74 5.96
N THR A 64 6.26 4.54 5.82
CA THR A 64 5.68 3.45 5.05
C THR A 64 4.43 2.90 5.73
N ARG A 65 4.43 2.79 7.05
CA ARG A 65 3.22 2.45 7.83
C ARG A 65 2.09 3.44 7.57
N ASP A 66 2.41 4.73 7.57
CA ASP A 66 1.41 5.78 7.39
C ASP A 66 0.89 5.85 5.95
N LEU A 67 1.71 5.51 4.95
CA LEU A 67 1.27 5.29 3.57
C LEU A 67 0.25 4.14 3.47
N PHE A 68 0.45 3.03 4.20
CA PHE A 68 -0.52 1.92 4.21
C PHE A 68 -1.85 2.33 4.86
N LYS A 69 -1.81 3.06 5.97
CA LYS A 69 -3.03 3.60 6.61
C LYS A 69 -3.78 4.54 5.68
N ALA A 70 -3.06 5.47 5.05
CA ALA A 70 -3.63 6.40 4.07
C ALA A 70 -4.28 5.65 2.90
N LEU A 71 -3.64 4.57 2.41
CA LEU A 71 -4.21 3.74 1.35
C LEU A 71 -5.49 3.02 1.81
N ALA A 72 -5.50 2.46 3.01
CA ALA A 72 -6.71 1.83 3.58
C ALA A 72 -7.87 2.83 3.67
N ASP A 73 -7.60 4.03 4.18
CA ASP A 73 -8.60 5.10 4.33
C ASP A 73 -9.16 5.55 2.97
N VAL A 74 -8.30 5.72 1.98
CA VAL A 74 -8.71 6.13 0.63
C VAL A 74 -9.55 5.03 -0.03
N VAL A 75 -9.14 3.76 0.03
CA VAL A 75 -9.92 2.65 -0.55
C VAL A 75 -11.31 2.56 0.10
N LEU A 76 -11.40 2.70 1.42
CA LEU A 76 -12.67 2.70 2.14
C LEU A 76 -13.55 3.90 1.75
N ARG A 77 -12.95 5.09 1.64
CA ARG A 77 -13.64 6.30 1.18
C ARG A 77 -14.16 6.15 -0.24
N THR A 78 -13.36 5.60 -1.14
CA THR A 78 -13.76 5.30 -2.52
C THR A 78 -14.94 4.34 -2.57
N SER A 79 -14.93 3.29 -1.73
CA SER A 79 -16.06 2.38 -1.61
C SER A 79 -17.36 3.13 -1.25
N LYS A 80 -17.31 4.06 -0.27
CA LYS A 80 -18.48 4.89 0.08
C LYS A 80 -18.96 5.78 -1.07
N HIS A 81 -18.02 6.39 -1.83
CA HIS A 81 -18.37 7.20 -2.99
C HIS A 81 -18.98 6.38 -4.12
N ILE A 82 -18.46 5.17 -4.38
CA ILE A 82 -19.04 4.23 -5.35
C ILE A 82 -20.44 3.82 -4.90
N VAL A 83 -20.66 3.46 -3.64
CA VAL A 83 -21.99 3.13 -3.12
C VAL A 83 -22.96 4.30 -3.33
N SER A 84 -22.53 5.51 -2.98
CA SER A 84 -23.33 6.72 -3.22
C SER A 84 -23.65 6.94 -4.70
N TRP A 85 -22.71 6.62 -5.60
CA TRP A 85 -22.91 6.70 -7.05
C TRP A 85 -23.89 5.63 -7.55
N THR A 86 -23.78 4.40 -7.06
CA THR A 86 -24.67 3.29 -7.45
C THR A 86 -26.12 3.52 -7.03
N ASN A 87 -26.32 4.14 -5.85
CA ASN A 87 -27.66 4.43 -5.29
C ASN A 87 -28.35 5.65 -5.93
N MET A 88 -27.66 6.41 -6.78
CA MET A 88 -28.30 7.51 -7.51
C MET A 88 -29.18 6.96 -8.64
N SER A 89 -30.40 7.50 -8.79
CA SER A 89 -31.26 7.17 -9.93
C SER A 89 -30.61 7.62 -11.24
N CYS A 90 -30.87 6.94 -12.36
CA CYS A 90 -30.28 7.29 -13.66
C CYS A 90 -30.47 8.77 -14.05
N CYS A 91 -31.63 9.35 -13.75
CA CYS A 91 -31.90 10.77 -13.98
C CYS A 91 -31.05 11.69 -13.09
N PHE A 92 -30.75 11.30 -11.84
CA PHE A 92 -29.85 12.02 -10.95
C PHE A 92 -28.38 11.80 -11.28
N LYS A 93 -27.97 10.61 -11.77
CA LYS A 93 -26.60 10.33 -12.21
C LYS A 93 -26.12 11.33 -13.27
N ILE A 94 -27.04 11.82 -14.11
CA ILE A 94 -26.75 12.82 -15.15
C ILE A 94 -26.64 14.24 -14.55
N VAL A 95 -27.58 14.64 -13.69
CA VAL A 95 -27.74 16.02 -13.20
C VAL A 95 -26.85 16.34 -11.98
N SER A 96 -26.55 15.35 -11.14
CA SER A 96 -25.66 15.47 -9.96
C SER A 96 -24.26 14.89 -10.19
N SER A 97 -23.95 14.58 -11.46
CA SER A 97 -22.72 13.93 -11.93
C SER A 97 -21.45 14.63 -11.45
N SER A 98 -21.39 15.97 -11.39
CA SER A 98 -20.12 16.66 -11.12
C SER A 98 -19.58 16.41 -9.71
N GLY A 99 -20.43 16.43 -8.67
CA GLY A 99 -19.97 16.34 -7.28
C GLY A 99 -19.39 14.97 -6.91
N VAL A 100 -20.12 13.89 -7.22
CA VAL A 100 -19.66 12.52 -6.92
C VAL A 100 -18.54 12.10 -7.88
N ARG A 101 -18.61 12.50 -9.17
CA ARG A 101 -17.55 12.23 -10.13
C ARG A 101 -16.24 12.92 -9.74
N ASN A 102 -16.28 14.18 -9.30
CA ASN A 102 -15.08 14.89 -8.82
C ASN A 102 -14.44 14.19 -7.61
N LYS A 103 -15.26 13.64 -6.70
CA LYS A 103 -14.76 12.85 -5.57
C LYS A 103 -14.11 11.54 -6.03
N LEU A 104 -14.70 10.85 -7.00
CA LEU A 104 -14.13 9.64 -7.59
C LEU A 104 -12.85 9.91 -8.39
N GLU A 105 -12.76 11.05 -9.10
CA GLU A 105 -11.53 11.52 -9.76
C GLU A 105 -10.42 11.78 -8.74
N ALA A 106 -10.73 12.48 -7.63
CA ALA A 106 -9.78 12.73 -6.55
C ALA A 106 -9.32 11.42 -5.91
N ASP A 107 -10.25 10.53 -5.58
CA ASP A 107 -9.93 9.21 -5.04
C ASP A 107 -9.04 8.38 -5.97
N LYS A 108 -9.33 8.39 -7.28
CA LYS A 108 -8.49 7.72 -8.28
C LYS A 108 -7.06 8.27 -8.27
N LYS A 109 -6.91 9.59 -8.18
CA LYS A 109 -5.61 10.26 -8.11
C LYS A 109 -4.86 9.83 -6.85
N ASP A 110 -5.53 9.88 -5.69
CA ASP A 110 -4.96 9.51 -4.39
C ASP A 110 -4.50 8.04 -4.37
N ILE A 111 -5.33 7.11 -4.85
CA ILE A 111 -4.97 5.67 -4.95
C ILE A 111 -3.73 5.51 -5.81
N LYS A 112 -3.68 6.19 -6.97
CA LYS A 112 -2.54 6.09 -7.88
C LYS A 112 -1.27 6.64 -7.23
N GLU A 113 -1.35 7.80 -6.59
CA GLU A 113 -0.21 8.46 -5.94
C GLU A 113 0.34 7.61 -4.78
N LEU A 114 -0.54 7.11 -3.92
CA LEU A 114 -0.15 6.24 -2.80
C LEU A 114 0.48 4.93 -3.28
N LEU A 115 -0.03 4.33 -4.36
CA LEU A 115 0.58 3.14 -4.95
C LEU A 115 1.99 3.40 -5.49
N GLU A 116 2.25 4.56 -6.09
CA GLU A 116 3.59 4.92 -6.55
C GLU A 116 4.54 5.20 -5.37
N LEU A 117 4.07 5.88 -4.31
CA LEU A 117 4.85 6.10 -3.10
C LEU A 117 5.21 4.79 -2.39
N ILE A 118 4.26 3.86 -2.27
CA ILE A 118 4.50 2.53 -1.68
C ILE A 118 5.52 1.74 -2.52
N LYS A 119 5.45 1.80 -3.85
CA LYS A 119 6.46 1.17 -4.72
C LYS A 119 7.85 1.79 -4.53
N ALA A 120 7.92 3.11 -4.39
CA ALA A 120 9.18 3.80 -4.15
C ALA A 120 9.80 3.39 -2.80
N ALA A 121 8.98 3.21 -1.76
CA ALA A 121 9.43 2.70 -0.47
C ALA A 121 10.07 1.29 -0.60
N VAL A 122 9.51 0.40 -1.42
CA VAL A 122 10.13 -0.93 -1.72
C VAL A 122 11.53 -0.78 -2.34
N ALA A 123 11.68 0.16 -3.28
CA ALA A 123 12.94 0.32 -4.02
C ALA A 123 14.08 0.80 -3.11
N ILE A 124 13.79 1.65 -2.13
CA ILE A 124 14.78 2.22 -1.20
C ILE A 124 15.31 1.16 -0.22
N ASP A 125 14.45 0.27 0.28
CA ASP A 125 14.87 -0.82 1.17
C ASP A 125 15.66 -1.91 0.44
N THR A 126 15.36 -2.14 -0.85
CA THR A 126 16.10 -3.12 -1.65
C THR A 126 17.54 -2.67 -1.91
N VAL A 127 17.78 -1.35 -2.05
CA VAL A 127 19.13 -0.80 -2.24
C VAL A 127 19.90 -0.73 -0.91
N SER A 128 19.24 -0.42 0.20
CA SER A 128 19.89 -0.30 1.52
C SER A 128 20.40 -1.62 2.11
N THR A 129 20.02 -2.77 1.54
CA THR A 129 20.55 -4.09 1.92
C THR A 129 21.80 -4.50 1.14
N MET A 130 22.24 -3.74 0.12
CA MET A 130 23.46 -4.04 -0.64
C MET A 130 24.74 -3.35 -0.11
N ASP A 131 24.65 -2.46 0.88
CA ASP A 131 25.81 -1.84 1.52
C ASP A 131 26.01 -2.34 2.96
N THR A 132 26.52 -3.57 3.08
CA THR A 132 27.27 -3.95 4.30
C THR A 132 28.73 -4.19 3.92
N PRO A 133 29.66 -3.24 4.19
CA PRO A 133 31.08 -3.57 4.14
C PRO A 133 31.35 -4.59 5.25
N ASN A 134 31.67 -5.79 4.79
CA ASN A 134 32.11 -6.94 5.57
C ASN A 134 33.21 -6.50 6.56
N LYS A 135 32.84 -6.25 7.83
CA LYS A 135 33.81 -6.11 8.92
C LYS A 135 34.44 -7.49 9.16
N LYS A 136 35.46 -7.82 8.36
CA LYS A 136 36.47 -8.82 8.74
C LYS A 136 37.10 -8.39 10.05
N LYS A 137 36.63 -8.94 11.16
CA LYS A 137 37.42 -9.13 12.37
C LYS A 137 38.01 -10.54 12.33
N LEU A 138 39.19 -10.68 12.97
CA LEU A 138 40.04 -11.88 13.17
C LEU A 138 41.01 -12.18 12.00
N ASN A 139 42.33 -12.32 12.17
CA ASN A 139 43.17 -12.60 13.34
C ASN A 139 44.56 -11.95 13.17
N LEU A 140 45.04 -11.20 14.17
CA LEU A 140 46.46 -10.93 14.35
C LEU A 140 46.97 -11.87 15.44
N SER A 141 47.66 -12.95 15.04
CA SER A 141 48.44 -13.78 15.96
C SER A 141 49.68 -13.00 16.43
N PRO A 142 49.94 -12.86 17.73
CA PRO A 142 51.23 -12.37 18.22
C PRO A 142 52.18 -13.57 18.35
N SER A 143 52.90 -13.90 17.28
CA SER A 143 54.05 -14.80 17.40
C SER A 143 55.21 -14.04 18.04
N GLY A 144 55.52 -14.40 19.27
CA GLY A 144 56.54 -13.78 20.09
C GLY A 144 57.97 -13.96 19.58
N ARG A 145 58.82 -13.07 20.08
CA ARG A 145 60.22 -13.36 20.41
C ARG A 145 60.69 -12.32 21.45
N LYS A 146 60.63 -12.73 22.72
CA LYS A 146 61.51 -12.20 23.78
C LYS A 146 62.63 -13.24 23.92
N LEU A 147 63.87 -12.84 23.62
CA LEU A 147 65.07 -13.54 24.09
C LEU A 147 65.63 -12.68 25.22
N VAL A 148 65.58 -13.24 26.43
CA VAL A 148 66.26 -12.76 27.64
C VAL A 148 66.97 -13.96 28.24
N ASN A 149 68.28 -14.04 28.01
CA ASN A 149 69.37 -14.27 28.96
C ASN A 149 70.65 -14.56 28.19
#